data_AF-A0A7K2ZSN6-F1
#
_entry.id   AF-A0A7K2ZSN6-F1
#
_cell.length_a   1.000
_cell.length_b   1.000
_cell.length_c   1.000
_cell.angle_alpha   90.00
_cell.angle_beta   90.00
_cell.angle_gamma   90.00
#
_symmetry.space_group_name_H-M   'P 1'
#
loop_
_entity.id
_entity.type
_entity.pdbx_description
1 polymer ?
#
loop_
_entity_poly.entity_id
_entity_poly.type
_entity_poly.pdbx_seq_one_letter_code
_entity_poly.pdbx_strand_id
1 'polypeptide(L)'
;MQSVTLPASLDEAVAALEAMPAAVPVAGGTDLMAAVNKGLLRPSGLVGLGRISELRGWHYQDGHALLGAGLTHARMGRPDFAALIPALAASARA
;
A
#
# COMPACT_ATOMS: atom_id res chain seq x y z
N MET A 1 3.65 -22.50 -10.14
CA MET A 1 2.40 -21.73 -10.06
C MET A 1 2.60 -20.69 -8.97
N GLN A 2 2.56 -19.39 -9.28
CA GLN A 2 2.71 -18.35 -8.25
C GLN A 2 1.45 -18.35 -7.38
N SER A 3 1.61 -18.44 -6.05
CA SER A 3 0.49 -18.35 -5.11
C SER A 3 0.09 -16.89 -4.91
N VAL A 4 -1.21 -16.61 -4.86
CA VAL A 4 -1.74 -15.27 -4.55
C VAL A 4 -2.70 -15.39 -3.38
N THR A 5 -2.48 -14.58 -2.34
CA THR A 5 -3.38 -14.46 -1.18
C THR A 5 -3.92 -13.03 -1.10
N LEU A 6 -5.17 -12.90 -0.64
CA LEU A 6 -5.88 -11.62 -0.56
C LEU A 6 -6.47 -11.44 0.86
N PRO A 7 -5.61 -11.24 1.87
CA PRO A 7 -6.02 -11.05 3.26
C PRO A 7 -6.93 -9.82 3.42
N ALA A 8 -7.84 -9.89 4.38
CA ALA A 8 -8.78 -8.83 4.72
C ALA A 8 -8.35 -8.03 5.96
N SER A 9 -7.36 -8.49 6.71
CA SER A 9 -6.81 -7.83 7.91
C SER A 9 -5.28 -7.83 7.92
N LEU A 10 -4.70 -7.04 8.83
CA LEU A 10 -3.26 -7.03 9.07
C LEU A 10 -2.75 -8.38 9.56
N ASP A 11 -3.45 -9.02 10.50
CA ASP A 11 -3.05 -10.30 11.07
C ASP A 11 -2.99 -11.40 10.00
N GLU A 12 -3.99 -11.44 9.09
CA GLU A 12 -3.99 -12.39 7.98
C GLU A 12 -2.82 -12.13 7.01
N ALA A 13 -2.49 -10.86 6.76
CA ALA A 13 -1.38 -10.51 5.89
C ALA A 13 -0.02 -10.88 6.49
N VAL A 14 0.16 -10.64 7.79
CA VAL A 14 1.35 -11.05 8.53
C VAL A 14 1.48 -12.58 8.53
N ALA A 15 0.41 -13.31 8.86
CA ALA A 15 0.41 -14.76 8.83
C ALA A 15 0.73 -15.33 7.43
N ALA A 16 0.21 -14.70 6.36
CA ALA A 16 0.52 -15.09 4.99
C ALA A 16 2.01 -14.88 4.64
N LEU A 17 2.61 -13.79 5.10
CA LEU A 17 4.03 -13.50 4.90
C LEU A 17 4.95 -14.38 5.74
N GLU A 18 4.53 -14.75 6.95
CA GLU A 18 5.23 -15.74 7.78
C GLU A 18 5.22 -17.12 7.14
N ALA A 19 4.06 -17.54 6.61
CA ALA A 19 3.92 -18.82 5.93
C ALA A 19 4.66 -18.88 4.58
N MET A 20 4.88 -17.72 3.94
CA MET A 20 5.61 -17.60 2.69
C MET A 20 6.58 -16.41 2.70
N PRO A 21 7.75 -16.55 3.35
CA PRO A 21 8.69 -15.43 3.51
C PRO A 21 9.22 -14.82 2.19
N ALA A 22 9.14 -15.58 1.09
CA ALA A 22 9.53 -15.13 -0.25
C ALA A 22 8.36 -14.52 -1.06
N ALA A 23 7.17 -14.39 -0.47
CA ALA A 23 6.05 -13.69 -1.08
C ALA A 23 6.28 -12.17 -1.01
N VAL A 24 5.80 -11.47 -2.03
CA VAL A 24 5.94 -10.01 -2.10
C VAL A 24 4.60 -9.36 -1.75
N PRO A 25 4.55 -8.44 -0.76
CA PRO A 25 3.37 -7.63 -0.50
C PRO A 25 3.05 -6.71 -1.68
N VAL A 26 1.77 -6.61 -2.05
CA VAL A 26 1.30 -5.81 -3.18
C VAL A 26 0.27 -4.79 -2.72
N ALA A 27 0.63 -3.51 -2.77
CA ALA A 27 -0.29 -2.39 -2.61
C ALA A 27 -0.94 -2.02 -3.96
N GLY A 28 -0.68 -0.82 -4.49
CA GLY A 28 -1.17 -0.39 -5.81
C GLY A 28 -0.50 -1.09 -7.00
N GLY A 29 0.67 -1.71 -6.78
CA GLY A 29 1.37 -2.50 -7.79
C GLY A 29 2.11 -1.69 -8.87
N THR A 30 2.10 -0.36 -8.85
CA THR A 30 2.68 0.49 -9.91
C THR A 30 4.13 0.13 -10.22
N ASP A 31 5.02 0.18 -9.22
CA ASP A 31 6.44 -0.13 -9.43
C ASP A 31 6.69 -1.64 -9.53
N LEU A 32 5.97 -2.41 -8.72
CA LEU A 32 6.10 -3.86 -8.67
C LEU A 32 5.81 -4.49 -10.04
N MET A 33 4.66 -4.16 -10.64
CA MET A 33 4.25 -4.72 -11.91
C MET A 33 5.12 -4.22 -13.05
N ALA A 34 5.64 -2.99 -12.97
CA ALA A 34 6.65 -2.52 -13.92
C ALA A 34 7.92 -3.38 -13.89
N ALA A 35 8.41 -3.74 -12.70
CA ALA A 35 9.57 -4.63 -12.55
C ALA A 35 9.28 -6.07 -13.02
N VAL A 36 8.09 -6.61 -12.70
CA VAL A 36 7.66 -7.95 -13.14
C VAL A 36 7.54 -8.01 -14.66
N ASN A 37 6.88 -7.03 -15.28
CA ASN A 37 6.70 -6.98 -16.74
C ASN A 37 8.03 -6.84 -17.49
N LYS A 38 9.01 -6.15 -16.91
CA LYS A 38 10.38 -6.07 -17.45
C LYS A 38 11.22 -7.32 -17.16
N GLY A 39 10.68 -8.31 -16.43
CA GLY A 39 11.39 -9.52 -16.04
C GLY A 39 12.49 -9.31 -15.00
N LEU A 40 12.56 -8.12 -14.39
CA LEU A 40 13.53 -7.76 -13.35
C LEU A 40 13.19 -8.38 -12.00
N LEU A 41 11.92 -8.72 -11.79
CA LEU A 41 11.43 -9.36 -10.58
C LEU A 41 10.57 -10.57 -10.93
N ARG A 42 10.78 -11.69 -10.21
CA ARG A 42 9.99 -12.92 -10.33
C ARG A 42 9.55 -13.39 -8.95
N PRO A 43 8.46 -12.82 -8.39
CA PRO A 43 7.98 -13.17 -7.06
C PRO A 43 7.64 -14.65 -6.96
N SER A 44 7.92 -15.30 -5.83
CA SER A 44 7.49 -16.70 -5.61
C SER A 44 5.99 -16.81 -5.26
N GLY A 45 5.45 -15.73 -4.70
CA GLY A 45 4.03 -15.52 -4.43
C GLY A 45 3.73 -14.03 -4.17
N LEU A 46 2.46 -13.70 -4.06
CA LEU A 46 1.98 -12.33 -3.83
C LEU A 46 0.98 -12.30 -2.67
N VAL A 47 1.10 -11.28 -1.82
CA VAL A 47 0.13 -10.98 -0.75
C VAL A 47 -0.51 -9.64 -1.04
N GLY A 48 -1.77 -9.64 -1.48
CA GLY A 48 -2.48 -8.41 -1.84
C GLY A 48 -2.97 -7.65 -0.62
N LEU A 49 -2.47 -6.44 -0.43
CA LEU A 49 -2.81 -5.56 0.70
C LEU A 49 -4.10 -4.76 0.46
N GLY A 50 -4.61 -4.78 -0.78
CA GLY A 50 -5.69 -3.89 -1.22
C GLY A 50 -7.01 -4.08 -0.48
N ARG A 51 -7.25 -5.18 0.24
CA ARG A 51 -8.48 -5.43 1.00
C ARG A 51 -8.40 -5.04 2.48
N ILE A 52 -7.21 -4.76 2.99
CA ILE A 52 -6.96 -4.44 4.39
C ILE A 52 -7.37 -2.99 4.64
N SER A 53 -8.45 -2.80 5.39
CA SER A 53 -9.03 -1.47 5.59
C SER A 53 -8.23 -0.62 6.57
N GLU A 54 -7.53 -1.26 7.51
CA GLU A 54 -6.66 -0.62 8.50
C GLU A 54 -5.47 0.10 7.86
N LEU A 55 -5.04 -0.32 6.67
CA LEU A 55 -3.96 0.32 5.92
C LEU A 55 -4.42 1.58 5.18
N ARG A 56 -5.71 1.89 5.15
CA ARG A 56 -6.25 3.01 4.37
C ARG A 56 -6.40 4.26 5.22
N GLY A 57 -6.55 5.39 4.53
CA GLY A 57 -6.90 6.65 5.17
C GLY A 57 -5.74 7.29 5.92
N TRP A 58 -6.10 8.26 6.74
CA TRP A 58 -5.16 9.07 7.51
C TRP A 58 -5.91 9.76 8.65
N HIS A 59 -5.17 10.16 9.68
CA HIS A 59 -5.66 10.97 10.78
C HIS A 59 -4.64 12.04 11.11
N TYR A 60 -5.12 13.20 11.58
CA TYR A 60 -4.27 14.28 12.06
C TYR A 60 -4.63 14.60 13.50
N GLN A 61 -3.64 14.50 14.38
CA GLN A 61 -3.82 14.75 15.79
C GLN A 61 -2.52 15.25 16.41
N ASP A 62 -2.64 16.25 17.29
CA ASP A 62 -1.56 16.78 18.11
C ASP A 62 -0.30 17.18 17.30
N GLY A 63 -0.51 17.75 16.10
CA GLY A 63 0.58 18.17 15.22
C GLY A 63 1.16 17.07 14.32
N HIS A 64 0.68 15.83 14.46
CA HIS A 64 1.18 14.67 13.73
C HIS A 64 0.13 14.10 12.78
N ALA A 65 0.58 13.67 11.60
CA ALA A 65 -0.24 12.93 10.65
C ALA A 65 0.13 11.44 10.69
N LEU A 66 -0.85 10.59 10.97
CA LEU A 66 -0.73 9.14 10.76
C LEU A 66 -1.32 8.81 9.39
N LEU A 67 -0.48 8.25 8.50
CA LEU A 67 -0.88 7.89 7.14
C LEU A 67 -0.88 6.38 7.01
N GLY A 68 -2.01 5.80 6.60
CA GLY A 68 -2.05 4.38 6.28
C GLY A 68 -1.21 4.07 5.04
N ALA A 69 -0.48 2.95 5.02
CA ALA A 69 0.40 2.60 3.90
C ALA A 69 -0.36 2.33 2.58
N GLY A 70 -1.66 2.09 2.65
CA GLY A 70 -2.59 1.99 1.52
C GLY A 70 -3.27 3.33 1.15
N LEU A 71 -2.88 4.45 1.76
CA LEU A 71 -3.33 5.77 1.36
C LEU A 71 -2.81 6.10 -0.05
N THR A 72 -3.71 6.29 -1.00
CA THR A 72 -3.33 6.55 -2.39
C THR A 72 -2.97 8.02 -2.62
N HIS A 73 -2.10 8.27 -3.60
CA HIS A 73 -1.79 9.64 -4.05
C HIS A 73 -3.05 10.40 -4.46
N ALA A 74 -3.99 9.74 -5.13
CA ALA A 74 -5.29 10.32 -5.50
C ALA A 74 -6.09 10.80 -4.27
N ARG A 75 -6.04 10.05 -3.16
CA ARG A 75 -6.72 10.45 -1.91
C ARG A 75 -6.04 11.64 -1.24
N MET A 76 -4.70 11.68 -1.24
CA MET A 76 -3.91 12.82 -0.74
C MET A 76 -4.17 14.10 -1.54
N GLY A 77 -4.52 13.98 -2.81
CA GLY A 77 -4.86 15.12 -3.67
C GLY A 77 -6.18 15.82 -3.34
N ARG A 78 -7.05 15.25 -2.48
CA ARG A 78 -8.36 15.83 -2.16
C ARG A 78 -8.25 17.05 -1.22
N PRO A 79 -9.21 17.99 -1.26
CA PRO A 79 -9.10 19.27 -0.56
C PRO A 79 -8.94 19.17 0.97
N ASP A 80 -9.59 18.20 1.59
CA ASP A 80 -9.55 17.96 3.04
C ASP A 80 -8.16 17.56 3.54
N PHE A 81 -7.44 16.73 2.76
CA PHE A 81 -6.04 16.41 3.05
C PHE A 81 -5.12 17.60 2.75
N ALA A 82 -5.31 18.25 1.60
CA ALA A 82 -4.48 19.38 1.18
C ALA A 82 -4.59 20.59 2.12
N ALA A 83 -5.74 20.80 2.77
CA ALA A 83 -5.93 21.85 3.76
C ALA A 83 -5.08 21.63 5.02
N LEU A 84 -4.84 20.38 5.40
CA LEU A 84 -4.09 20.02 6.62
C LEU A 84 -2.60 19.77 6.32
N ILE A 85 -2.27 19.18 5.18
CA ILE A 85 -0.90 18.77 4.83
C ILE A 85 -0.56 19.20 3.37
N PRO A 86 -0.49 20.51 3.09
CA PRO A 86 -0.46 21.04 1.72
C PRO A 86 0.79 20.64 0.92
N ALA A 87 1.96 20.61 1.56
CA ALA A 87 3.21 20.25 0.88
C ALA A 87 3.18 18.80 0.38
N LEU A 88 2.73 17.86 1.21
CA LEU A 88 2.62 16.45 0.84
C LEU A 88 1.55 16.23 -0.23
N ALA A 89 0.42 16.95 -0.15
CA ALA A 89 -0.61 16.90 -1.18
C ALA A 89 -0.09 17.39 -2.55
N ALA A 90 0.79 18.39 -2.57
CA ALA A 90 1.42 18.87 -3.79
C ALA A 90 2.37 17.84 -4.39
N SER A 91 3.21 17.20 -3.57
CA SER A 91 4.13 16.14 -4.01
C SER A 91 3.40 14.92 -4.58
N ALA A 92 2.22 14.57 -4.06
CA ALA A 92 1.43 13.43 -4.55
C ALA A 92 0.87 13.63 -5.98
N ARG A 93 0.91 14.85 -6.52
CA ARG A 93 0.44 15.20 -7.87
C ARG A 93 1.58 15.37 -8.89
N ALA A 94 2.83 15.40 -8.42
CA ALA A 94 4.01 15.67 -9.22
C ALA A 94 4.43 14.48 -10.08
#